data_AF-A3FKE8-F1
#
_entry.id   AF-A3FKE8-F1
#
_cell.length_a   1.000
_cell.length_b   1.000
_cell.length_c   1.000
_cell.angle_alpha   90.00
_cell.angle_beta   90.00
_cell.angle_gamma   90.00
#
_symmetry.space_group_name_H-M   'P 1'
#
loop_
_entity.id
_entity.type
_entity.pdbx_description
1 polymer ?
#
loop_
_entity_poly.entity_id
_entity_poly.type
_entity_poly.pdbx_seq_one_letter_code
_entity_poly.pdbx_strand_id
1 'polypeptide(L)'
;FMHGPYLEVNSQHRIFFIETESAVTERLVLLRDYESKYTPFTYTIKFGTAENDRTLAIPAELDEFQAPFLMILPFQILAHHIAELKGNKLTERIYTDFGVAMKSKTKPGDYA
;
A
#
# COMPACT_ATOMS: atom_id res chain seq x y z
N PHE A 1 10.83 9.33 -3.35
CA PHE A 1 10.97 9.40 -1.88
C PHE A 1 12.18 10.24 -1.44
N MET A 2 13.39 9.98 -1.93
CA MET A 2 14.64 10.58 -1.44
C MET A 2 14.87 12.10 -1.71
N HIS A 3 13.94 12.80 -2.37
CA HIS A 3 14.10 14.21 -2.77
C HIS A 3 12.93 15.11 -2.32
N GLY A 4 12.46 14.93 -1.09
CA GLY A 4 11.35 15.70 -0.53
C GLY A 4 10.58 14.90 0.50
N PRO A 5 9.89 13.81 0.12
CA PRO A 5 9.04 13.04 1.04
C PRO A 5 9.71 12.56 2.34
N TYR A 6 11.00 12.22 2.30
CA TYR A 6 11.72 11.81 3.51
C TYR A 6 11.73 12.90 4.61
N LEU A 7 11.62 14.19 4.25
CA LEU A 7 11.56 15.30 5.20
C LEU A 7 10.21 15.41 5.92
N GLU A 8 9.17 14.76 5.41
CA GLU A 8 7.84 14.73 6.04
C GLU A 8 7.73 13.63 7.11
N VAL A 9 8.66 12.67 7.13
CA VAL A 9 8.58 11.51 8.01
C VAL A 9 8.56 11.90 9.47
N ASN A 10 7.60 11.34 10.19
CA ASN A 10 7.47 11.44 11.63
C ASN A 10 7.06 10.08 12.23
N SER A 11 7.05 9.99 13.56
CA SER A 11 6.80 8.74 14.30
C SER A 11 5.39 8.16 14.12
N GLN A 12 4.47 8.89 13.49
CA GLN A 12 3.12 8.43 13.18
C GLN A 12 2.96 7.94 11.73
N HIS A 13 3.98 8.02 10.89
CA HIS A 13 3.90 7.47 9.54
C HIS A 13 3.85 5.95 9.56
N ARG A 14 2.91 5.38 8.81
CA ARG A 14 2.79 3.95 8.53
C ARG A 14 3.35 3.73 7.11
N ILE A 15 4.51 3.09 7.00
CA ILE A 15 5.26 2.98 5.75
C ILE A 15 5.29 1.52 5.30
N PHE A 16 4.80 1.25 4.08
CA PHE A 16 4.91 -0.04 3.44
C PHE A 16 6.10 -0.05 2.47
N PHE A 17 7.00 -1.01 2.63
CA PHE A 17 8.08 -1.32 1.71
C PHE A 17 7.66 -2.49 0.82
N ILE A 18 7.61 -2.24 -0.49
CA ILE A 18 7.28 -3.26 -1.49
C ILE A 18 8.60 -3.81 -2.00
N GLU A 19 8.93 -5.03 -1.59
CA GLU A 19 10.22 -5.66 -1.87
C GLU A 19 10.09 -6.74 -2.95
N THR A 20 10.80 -6.55 -4.04
CA THR A 20 11.00 -7.53 -5.12
C THR A 20 12.48 -7.84 -5.26
N GLU A 21 12.81 -9.02 -5.78
CA GLU A 21 14.17 -9.32 -6.21
C GLU A 21 14.49 -8.53 -7.49
N SER A 22 15.49 -7.64 -7.42
CA SER A 22 15.88 -6.74 -8.51
C SER A 22 17.34 -6.32 -8.34
N ALA A 23 17.90 -5.67 -9.36
CA ALA A 23 19.26 -5.09 -9.29
C ALA A 23 19.42 -3.98 -8.23
N VAL A 24 18.32 -3.48 -7.66
CA VAL A 24 18.32 -2.33 -6.73
C VAL A 24 17.66 -2.63 -5.39
N THR A 25 17.39 -3.90 -5.06
CA THR A 25 16.75 -4.30 -3.80
C THR A 25 17.51 -3.78 -2.57
N GLU A 26 18.84 -3.76 -2.63
CA GLU A 26 19.70 -3.19 -1.56
C GLU A 26 19.33 -1.73 -1.23
N ARG A 27 18.95 -0.93 -2.23
CA ARG A 27 18.55 0.48 -2.03
C ARG A 27 17.26 0.60 -1.22
N LEU A 28 16.33 -0.34 -1.39
CA LEU A 28 15.10 -0.42 -0.60
C LEU A 28 15.41 -0.83 0.84
N VAL A 29 16.26 -1.85 1.02
CA VAL A 29 16.71 -2.33 2.34
C VAL A 29 17.36 -1.19 3.13
N LEU A 30 18.30 -0.46 2.52
CA LEU A 30 18.94 0.71 3.15
C LEU A 30 17.93 1.77 3.59
N LEU A 31 16.91 2.05 2.78
CA LEU A 31 15.87 3.02 3.12
C LEU A 31 14.97 2.51 4.26
N ARG A 32 14.58 1.23 4.23
CA ARG A 32 13.77 0.61 5.30
C ARG A 32 14.48 0.67 6.64
N ASP A 33 15.75 0.30 6.67
CA ASP A 33 16.54 0.31 7.90
C ASP A 33 16.76 1.74 8.39
N TYR A 34 16.89 2.70 7.47
CA TYR A 34 16.96 4.11 7.80
C TYR A 34 15.66 4.62 8.45
N GLU A 35 14.51 4.42 7.80
CA GLU A 35 13.22 4.93 8.27
C GLU A 35 12.67 4.22 9.51
N SER A 36 13.05 2.95 9.73
CA SER A 36 12.66 2.19 10.91
C SER A 36 13.23 2.77 12.23
N LYS A 37 14.21 3.67 12.14
CA LYS A 37 14.68 4.46 13.30
C LYS A 37 13.74 5.59 13.68
N TYR A 38 12.90 6.07 12.75
CA TYR A 38 12.07 7.27 12.91
C TYR A 38 10.59 6.97 13.11
N THR A 39 10.11 5.80 12.69
CA THR A 39 8.76 5.31 12.99
C THR A 39 8.77 3.81 13.33
N PRO A 40 8.03 3.37 14.36
CA PRO A 40 7.86 1.94 14.66
C PRO A 40 6.88 1.24 13.70
N PHE A 41 6.24 1.99 12.81
CA PHE A 41 5.19 1.48 11.92
C PHE A 41 5.70 1.25 10.50
N THR A 42 6.76 0.46 10.37
CA THR A 42 7.26 -0.05 9.10
C THR A 42 6.73 -1.47 8.84
N TYR A 43 6.41 -1.77 7.59
CA TYR A 43 5.88 -3.05 7.14
C TYR A 43 6.48 -3.41 5.79
N THR A 44 6.76 -4.69 5.53
CA THR A 44 7.26 -5.16 4.24
C THR A 44 6.23 -6.07 3.59
N ILE A 45 6.05 -5.96 2.28
CA ILE A 45 5.31 -6.93 1.47
C ILE A 45 6.30 -7.49 0.43
N LYS A 46 6.44 -8.82 0.39
CA LYS A 46 7.35 -9.52 -0.53
C LYS A 46 6.80 -10.88 -0.94
N PHE A 47 7.40 -11.48 -1.95
CA PHE A 47 7.16 -12.89 -2.32
C PHE A 47 8.07 -13.82 -1.51
N GLY A 48 7.68 -15.10 -1.42
CA GLY A 48 8.46 -16.14 -0.74
C GLY A 48 8.19 -16.19 0.76
N THR A 49 9.21 -15.97 1.58
CA THR A 49 9.16 -16.15 3.04
C THR A 49 9.22 -14.82 3.81
N ALA A 50 8.63 -14.83 5.01
CA ALA A 50 8.67 -13.70 5.92
C ALA A 50 9.89 -13.80 6.84
N GLU A 51 10.60 -12.69 7.01
CA GLU A 51 11.74 -12.58 7.94
C GLU A 51 11.29 -12.35 9.39
N ASN A 52 10.13 -11.72 9.58
CA ASN A 52 9.53 -11.41 10.89
C ASN A 52 8.02 -11.13 10.74
N ASP A 53 7.37 -10.81 11.85
CA ASP A 53 5.92 -10.54 11.94
C ASP A 53 5.47 -9.24 11.26
N ARG A 54 6.40 -8.36 10.88
CA ARG A 54 6.12 -7.12 10.12
C ARG A 54 6.28 -7.29 8.61
N THR A 55 6.62 -8.50 8.17
CA THR A 55 6.69 -8.86 6.76
C THR A 55 5.52 -9.75 6.38
N LEU A 56 4.66 -9.24 5.49
CA LEU A 56 3.62 -10.04 4.85
C LEU A 56 4.24 -10.71 3.62
N ALA A 57 4.44 -12.03 3.73
CA ALA A 57 4.94 -12.84 2.62
C ALA A 57 3.79 -13.40 1.78
N ILE A 58 3.85 -13.17 0.48
CA ILE A 58 2.94 -13.74 -0.51
C ILE A 58 3.51 -15.11 -0.91
N PRO A 59 2.78 -16.23 -0.68
CA PRO A 59 3.28 -17.58 -0.90
C PRO A 59 3.22 -17.95 -2.40
N ALA A 60 3.97 -17.24 -3.21
CA ALA A 60 4.13 -17.45 -4.64
C ALA A 60 5.56 -17.11 -5.07
N GLU A 61 5.98 -17.66 -6.20
CA GLU A 61 7.26 -17.38 -6.84
C GLU A 61 6.98 -16.60 -8.12
N LEU A 62 7.16 -15.28 -8.08
CA LEU A 62 6.95 -14.36 -9.19
C LEU A 62 8.14 -13.41 -9.25
N ASP A 63 8.65 -13.15 -10.45
CA ASP A 63 9.69 -12.14 -10.65
C ASP A 63 9.14 -10.70 -10.48
N GLU A 64 10.03 -9.70 -10.50
CA GLU A 64 9.63 -8.30 -10.31
C GLU A 64 8.66 -7.76 -11.38
N PHE A 65 8.61 -8.36 -12.57
CA PHE A 65 7.71 -7.95 -13.65
C PHE A 65 6.31 -8.55 -13.50
N GLN A 66 6.23 -9.76 -12.95
CA GLN A 66 4.98 -10.45 -12.64
C GLN A 66 4.40 -10.01 -11.30
N ALA A 67 5.24 -9.60 -10.37
CA ALA A 67 4.90 -9.19 -9.01
C ALA A 67 3.64 -8.31 -8.90
N PRO A 68 3.46 -7.24 -9.71
CA PRO A 68 2.31 -6.34 -9.55
C PRO A 68 0.94 -7.04 -9.65
N PHE A 69 0.84 -8.16 -10.37
CA PHE A 69 -0.40 -8.92 -10.54
C PHE A 69 -0.99 -9.38 -9.19
N LEU A 70 -0.14 -9.92 -8.31
CA LEU A 70 -0.58 -10.47 -7.03
C LEU A 70 -0.25 -9.56 -5.83
N MET A 71 0.77 -8.71 -5.97
CA MET A 71 1.25 -7.83 -4.89
C MET A 71 0.25 -6.75 -4.50
N ILE A 72 -0.73 -6.45 -5.36
CA ILE A 72 -1.85 -5.54 -5.05
C ILE A 72 -2.90 -6.16 -4.12
N LEU A 73 -3.02 -7.49 -4.09
CA LEU A 73 -4.10 -8.18 -3.35
C LEU A 73 -4.07 -7.89 -1.84
N PRO A 74 -2.92 -7.93 -1.14
CA PRO A 74 -2.88 -7.54 0.28
C PRO A 74 -3.38 -6.12 0.52
N PHE A 75 -3.05 -5.17 -0.36
CA PHE A 75 -3.49 -3.78 -0.21
C PHE A 75 -4.98 -3.59 -0.45
N GLN A 76 -5.60 -4.35 -1.36
CA GLN A 76 -7.06 -4.34 -1.55
C GLN A 76 -7.78 -4.77 -0.26
N ILE A 77 -7.31 -5.86 0.35
CA ILE A 77 -7.87 -6.40 1.59
C ILE A 77 -7.62 -5.42 2.76
N LEU A 78 -6.40 -4.90 2.88
CA LEU A 78 -6.03 -3.93 3.92
C LEU A 78 -6.84 -2.64 3.80
N ALA A 79 -7.05 -2.12 2.59
CA ALA A 79 -7.85 -0.91 2.39
C ALA A 79 -9.28 -1.10 2.89
N HIS A 80 -9.92 -2.21 2.54
CA HIS A 80 -11.25 -2.56 3.03
C HIS A 80 -11.27 -2.70 4.57
N HIS A 81 -10.40 -3.55 5.13
CA HIS A 81 -10.38 -3.80 6.58
C HIS A 81 -10.04 -2.56 7.40
N ILE A 82 -9.09 -1.73 6.97
CA ILE A 82 -8.71 -0.51 7.69
C ILE A 82 -9.84 0.53 7.63
N ALA A 83 -10.53 0.66 6.49
CA ALA A 83 -11.66 1.57 6.37
C ALA A 83 -12.84 1.14 7.25
N GLU A 84 -13.19 -0.14 7.26
CA GLU A 84 -14.24 -0.67 8.15
C GLU A 84 -13.84 -0.55 9.62
N LEU A 85 -12.59 -0.84 9.98
CA LEU A 85 -12.07 -0.62 11.34
C LEU A 85 -12.20 0.84 11.79
N LYS A 86 -12.07 1.79 10.86
CA LYS A 86 -12.25 3.22 11.13
C LYS A 86 -13.72 3.65 11.20
N GLY A 87 -14.66 2.74 10.94
CA GLY A 87 -16.09 3.04 10.93
C GLY A 87 -16.54 3.81 9.68
N ASN A 88 -15.80 3.68 8.57
CA ASN A 88 -16.10 4.42 7.34
C ASN A 88 -17.34 3.90 6.59
N LYS A 89 -17.82 2.69 6.92
CA LYS A 89 -19.02 2.06 6.35
C LYS A 89 -19.07 2.13 4.82
N LEU A 90 -18.21 1.36 4.15
CA LEU A 90 -17.99 1.47 2.70
C LEU A 90 -19.23 1.21 1.82
N THR A 91 -20.28 0.60 2.37
CA THR A 91 -21.58 0.42 1.68
C THR A 91 -22.43 1.69 1.66
N GLU A 92 -22.16 2.68 2.52
CA GLU A 92 -22.80 4.00 2.48
C GLU A 92 -22.09 4.87 1.43
N ARG A 93 -22.66 4.95 0.22
CA ARG A 93 -22.05 5.67 -0.91
C ARG A 93 -21.94 7.18 -0.62
N ILE A 94 -20.78 7.75 -0.94
CA ILE A 94 -20.47 9.18 -0.75
C ILE A 94 -20.29 9.90 -2.10
N TYR A 95 -20.59 11.21 -2.13
CA TYR A 95 -20.36 12.09 -3.29
C TYR A 95 -20.89 11.55 -4.63
N THR A 96 -22.10 10.96 -4.63
CA THR A 96 -22.64 10.20 -5.78
C THR A 96 -22.97 11.05 -7.01
N ASP A 97 -23.13 12.36 -6.85
CA ASP A 97 -23.39 13.32 -7.91
C ASP A 97 -22.11 13.89 -8.56
N PHE A 98 -20.95 13.78 -7.88
CA PHE A 98 -19.70 14.42 -8.26
C PHE A 98 -19.30 14.18 -9.71
N GLY A 99 -19.39 12.93 -10.19
CA GLY A 99 -18.97 12.57 -11.53
C GLY A 99 -19.72 13.35 -12.62
N VAL A 100 -21.04 13.48 -12.46
CA VAL A 100 -21.89 14.20 -13.41
C VAL A 100 -21.75 15.71 -13.21
N ALA A 101 -21.77 16.18 -11.96
CA ALA A 101 -21.64 17.59 -11.62
C ALA A 101 -20.33 18.19 -12.14
N MET A 102 -19.23 17.44 -12.04
CA MET A 102 -17.90 17.86 -12.51
C MET A 102 -17.62 17.48 -13.96
N LYS A 103 -18.59 16.91 -14.68
CA LYS A 103 -18.45 16.42 -16.07
C LYS A 103 -17.28 15.46 -16.27
N SER A 104 -16.87 14.74 -15.22
CA SER A 104 -15.83 13.71 -15.27
C SER A 104 -16.41 12.32 -15.58
N LYS A 105 -17.74 12.16 -15.48
CA LYS A 105 -18.50 10.99 -15.93
C LYS A 105 -19.71 11.45 -16.75
N THR A 106 -20.00 10.72 -17.82
CA THR A 106 -21.14 11.02 -18.71
C THR A 106 -22.47 10.55 -18.15
N LYS A 107 -22.47 9.67 -17.14
CA LYS A 107 -23.65 9.10 -16.49
C LYS A 107 -23.41 8.95 -14.98
N PRO A 108 -24.49 8.86 -14.16
CA PRO A 108 -24.39 8.35 -12.80
C PRO A 108 -23.72 6.98 -12.77
N GLY A 109 -23.02 6.66 -11.68
CA GLY A 109 -22.38 5.36 -11.51
C GLY A 109 -23.40 4.24 -11.34
N ASP A 110 -23.08 3.07 -11.91
CA ASP A 110 -23.82 1.82 -11.71
C ASP A 110 -23.21 1.06 -10.54
N TYR A 111 -23.68 1.38 -9.34
CA TYR A 111 -23.19 0.84 -8.08
C TYR A 111 -24.37 0.22 -7.32
N ALA A 112 -24.17 -0.98 -6.77
CA ALA A 112 -25.14 -1.66 -5.89
C ALA A 112 -25.50 -0.78 -4.68
#